data_AF-A0A961PAY3-F1
#
_entry.id   AF-A0A961PAY3-F1
#
_cell.length_a   1.000
_cell.length_b   1.000
_cell.length_c   1.000
_cell.angle_alpha   90.00
_cell.angle_beta   90.00
_cell.angle_gamma   90.00
#
_symmetry.space_group_name_H-M   'P 1'
#
loop_
_entity.id
_entity.type
_entity.pdbx_description
1 polymer ?
#
loop_
_entity_poly.entity_id
_entity_poly.type
_entity_poly.pdbx_seq_one_letter_code
_entity_poly.pdbx_strand_id
1 'polypeptide(L)' 'WTGVVGVIEGTFSEPMPIGEGQVIEPTGQSYKLTMATIGHWTEDGVMDEEYLFWDNHAFYQQIGLIE' A
#
# COMPACT_ATOMS: atom_id res chain seq x y z
N TRP A 1 -3.41 -2.65 20.92
CA TRP A 1 -2.81 -3.23 19.72
C TRP A 1 -3.80 -4.14 19.01
N THR A 2 -3.91 -4.02 17.69
CA THR A 2 -4.73 -4.89 16.84
C THR A 2 -3.94 -5.26 15.59
N GLY A 3 -4.02 -6.52 15.16
CA GLY A 3 -3.46 -6.99 13.89
C GLY A 3 -4.56 -7.34 12.90
N VAL A 4 -4.43 -6.87 11.65
CA VAL A 4 -5.36 -7.15 10.56
C VAL A 4 -4.58 -7.66 9.36
N VAL A 5 -5.07 -8.71 8.71
CA VAL A 5 -4.60 -9.13 7.38
C VAL A 5 -5.71 -8.83 6.39
N GLY A 6 -5.35 -8.16 5.31
CA GLY A 6 -6.27 -7.73 4.27
C GLY A 6 -5.74 -8.01 2.88
N VAL A 7 -6.61 -7.82 1.89
CA VAL A 7 -6.25 -7.84 0.48
C VAL A 7 -6.61 -6.50 -0.13
N ILE A 8 -5.64 -5.85 -0.76
CA ILE A 8 -5.82 -4.61 -1.51
C ILE A 8 -5.93 -5.00 -2.98
N GLU A 9 -7.01 -4.58 -3.63
CA GLU A 9 -7.25 -4.77 -5.06
C GLU A 9 -7.49 -3.41 -5.70
N GLY A 10 -6.92 -3.19 -6.87
CA GLY A 10 -7.10 -1.94 -7.59
C GLY A 10 -6.54 -1.97 -9.00
N THR A 11 -6.59 -0.81 -9.65
CA THR A 11 -5.98 -0.55 -10.96
C THR A 11 -5.10 0.68 -10.85
N PHE A 12 -3.88 0.62 -11.37
CA PHE A 12 -2.97 1.77 -11.37
C PHE A 12 -3.36 2.76 -12.48
N SER A 13 -4.38 3.58 -12.19
CA SER A 13 -5.05 4.45 -13.16
C SER A 13 -4.71 5.93 -13.06
N GLU A 14 -4.03 6.37 -12.01
CA GLU A 14 -3.63 7.76 -11.79
C GLU A 14 -2.14 7.88 -11.48
N PRO A 15 -1.50 9.04 -11.76
CA PRO A 15 -0.08 9.25 -11.46
C PRO A 15 0.24 9.09 -9.97
N MET A 16 1.37 8.44 -9.66
CA MET A 16 1.85 8.23 -8.29
C MET A 16 3.07 9.11 -8.01
N PRO A 17 2.95 10.17 -7.19
CA PRO A 17 4.09 10.96 -6.76
C PRO A 17 4.94 10.15 -5.76
N ILE A 18 6.25 10.07 -6.00
CA ILE A 18 7.19 9.29 -5.14
C ILE A 18 8.16 10.18 -4.35
N GLY A 19 7.91 11.49 -4.32
CA GLY A 19 8.78 12.47 -3.68
C GLY A 19 9.80 13.09 -4.64
N GLU A 20 10.52 14.11 -4.17
CA GLU A 20 11.58 14.80 -4.94
C GLU A 20 11.14 15.33 -6.32
N GLY A 21 9.85 15.58 -6.51
CA GLY A 21 9.28 16.00 -7.81
C GLY A 21 9.19 14.88 -8.85
N GLN A 22 9.47 13.63 -8.47
CA GLN A 22 9.33 12.46 -9.32
C GLN A 22 7.91 11.90 -9.27
N VAL A 23 7.44 11.43 -10.43
CA VAL A 23 6.11 10.87 -10.63
C VAL A 23 6.24 9.61 -11.46
N ILE A 24 5.50 8.56 -11.06
CA ILE A 24 5.30 7.36 -11.85
C ILE A 24 3.98 7.48 -12.59
N GLU A 25 4.02 7.40 -13.92
CA GLU A 25 2.83 7.48 -14.76
C GLU A 25 1.99 6.20 -14.68
N PRO A 26 0.65 6.30 -14.78
CA PRO A 26 -0.24 5.15 -14.67
C PRO A 26 -0.03 4.15 -15.82
N THR A 27 -0.05 2.85 -15.49
CA THR A 27 0.08 1.78 -16.48
C THR A 27 -1.25 1.13 -16.85
N GLY A 28 -2.33 1.43 -16.11
CA GLY A 28 -3.64 0.80 -16.29
C GLY A 28 -3.70 -0.67 -15.85
N GLN A 29 -2.64 -1.20 -15.25
CA GLN A 29 -2.59 -2.59 -14.80
C GLN A 29 -3.32 -2.77 -13.46
N SER A 30 -4.02 -3.89 -13.34
CA SER A 30 -4.65 -4.29 -12.10
C SER A 30 -3.65 -4.95 -11.17
N TYR A 31 -3.80 -4.72 -9.87
CA TYR A 31 -2.98 -5.32 -8.84
C TYR A 31 -3.84 -5.91 -7.72
N LYS A 32 -3.30 -6.93 -7.06
CA LYS A 32 -3.85 -7.61 -5.90
C LYS A 32 -2.73 -7.95 -4.93
N LEU A 33 -2.76 -7.37 -3.75
CA LEU A 33 -1.71 -7.51 -2.74
C LEU A 33 -2.30 -7.97 -1.42
N THR A 34 -1.63 -8.91 -0.76
CA THR A 34 -1.88 -9.18 0.65
C THR A 34 -1.14 -8.15 1.48
N MET A 35 -1.81 -7.60 2.49
CA MET A 35 -1.23 -6.64 3.42
C MET A 35 -1.47 -7.06 4.87
N ALA A 36 -0.64 -6.54 5.77
CA ALA A 36 -0.84 -6.65 7.20
C ALA A 36 -0.76 -5.26 7.83
N THR A 37 -1.73 -4.94 8.69
CA THR A 37 -1.74 -3.71 9.49
C THR A 37 -1.63 -4.05 10.96
N ILE A 38 -0.76 -3.34 11.67
CA ILE A 38 -0.70 -3.34 13.13
C ILE A 38 -1.06 -1.95 13.63
N GLY A 39 -2.17 -1.82 14.36
CA GLY A 39 -2.62 -0.57 14.97
C GLY A 39 -2.35 -0.53 16.47
N HIS A 40 -1.76 0.55 16.96
CA HIS A 40 -1.70 0.88 18.39
C HIS A 40 -2.97 1.66 18.79
N TRP A 41 -3.38 1.54 20.06
CA TRP A 41 -4.60 2.19 20.55
C TRP A 41 -4.30 2.81 21.91
N THR A 42 -4.67 4.08 22.08
CA THR A 42 -4.55 4.80 23.35
C THR A 42 -5.52 4.25 24.40
N GLU A 43 -5.31 4.63 25.66
CA GLU A 43 -6.23 4.31 26.76
C GLU A 43 -7.64 4.91 26.54
N ASP A 44 -7.73 6.02 25.81
CA ASP A 44 -9.00 6.68 25.43
C ASP A 44 -9.71 5.98 24.25
N GLY A 45 -9.13 4.92 23.69
CA GLY A 45 -9.73 4.11 22.62
C GLY A 45 -9.57 4.69 21.22
N VAL A 46 -8.60 5.57 20.98
CA VAL A 46 -8.28 6.14 19.67
C VAL A 46 -7.01 5.51 19.12
N MET A 47 -6.94 5.25 17.81
CA MET A 47 -5.71 4.78 17.15
C MET A 47 -4.76 5.96 16.92
N ASP A 48 -3.54 5.85 17.43
CA ASP A 48 -2.47 6.86 17.35
C ASP A 48 -1.30 6.44 16.46
N GLU A 49 -1.08 5.13 16.29
CA GLU A 49 -0.08 4.58 15.38
C GLU A 49 -0.67 3.49 14.48
N GLU A 50 -0.24 3.49 13.21
CA GLU A 50 -0.54 2.43 12.25
C GLU A 50 0.75 2.02 11.51
N TYR A 51 1.03 0.72 11.52
CA TYR A 51 2.12 0.11 10.77
C TYR A 51 1.53 -0.79 9.68
N LEU A 52 1.75 -0.44 8.43
CA LEU A 52 1.20 -1.13 7.28
C LEU A 52 2.32 -1.76 6.45
N PHE A 53 2.19 -3.06 6.20
CA PHE A 53 3.16 -3.88 5.48
C PHE A 53 2.51 -4.51 4.26
N TRP A 54 3.22 -4.48 3.14
CA TRP A 54 2.92 -5.24 1.93
C TRP A 54 4.23 -5.50 1.18
N ASP A 55 4.16 -6.33 0.14
CA ASP A 55 5.30 -6.62 -0.72
C ASP A 55 5.42 -5.58 -1.84
N ASN A 56 6.38 -4.65 -1.70
CA ASN A 56 6.66 -3.63 -2.72
C ASN A 56 7.17 -4.22 -4.03
N HIS A 57 7.93 -5.32 -3.98
CA HIS A 57 8.45 -5.96 -5.18
C HIS A 57 7.29 -6.53 -6.00
N ALA A 58 6.40 -7.28 -5.34
CA ALA A 58 5.22 -7.82 -5.99
C ALA A 58 4.30 -6.72 -6.51
N PHE A 59 4.16 -5.60 -5.80
CA PHE A 59 3.40 -4.45 -6.28
C PHE A 59 3.99 -3.89 -7.57
N TYR A 60 5.29 -3.57 -7.56
CA TYR A 60 5.99 -2.99 -8.71
C TYR A 60 5.98 -3.90 -9.94
N GLN A 61 6.07 -5.22 -9.75
CA GLN A 61 5.87 -6.19 -10.84
C GLN A 61 4.44 -6.12 -11.40
N GLN A 62 3.42 -6.13 -10.53
CA GLN A 62 2.01 -6.12 -10.97
C GLN A 62 1.58 -4.82 -11.65
N ILE A 63 2.20 -3.69 -11.31
CA ILE A 63 1.95 -2.42 -12.00
C ILE A 63 2.90 -2.19 -13.18
N GLY A 64 3.81 -3.12 -13.47
CA GLY A 64 4.70 -3.12 -14.64
C GLY A 64 5.87 -2.15 -14.58
N LEU A 65 6.39 -1.86 -13.39
CA LEU A 65 7.61 -1.06 -13.24
C LEU A 65 8.89 -1.90 -13.35
N ILE A 66 8.80 -3.17 -12.96
CA ILE A 66 9.91 -4.12 -12.96
C ILE A 66 9.41 -5.51 -13.40
N GLU A 67 10.33 -6.38 -13.81
CA GLU A 67 10.05 -7.78 -14.20
C GLU A 67 10.04 -8.74 -13.00
#